data_AF-A0A813IP89-F1
#
_entry.id   AF-A0A813IP89-F1
#
_cell.length_a   1.000
_cell.length_b   1.000
_cell.length_c   1.000
_cell.angle_alpha   90.00
_cell.angle_beta   90.00
_cell.angle_gamma   90.00
#
_symmetry.space_group_name_H-M   'P 1'
#
loop_
_entity.id
_entity.type
_entity.pdbx_description
1 polymer ?
#
loop_
_entity_poly.entity_id
_entity_poly.type
_entity_poly.pdbx_seq_one_letter_code
_entity_poly.pdbx_strand_id
1 'polypeptide(L)'
;VANVLGYCKMAGWYLGPGECVAGIIVIGLAVDYTIHLGHAYLEGAHGGLRGRLHRWEYALNSMGQTVIAGAATTIFAAFVMQFCQITFFNQMSTLICLTVTYSIIYTLGCFMGILRLLNPEQLEKGNIEVWIDFCRSRWLQK
;
A
#
# COMPACT_ATOMS: atom_id res chain seq x y z
N VAL A 1 -4.91 16.86 10.66
CA VAL A 1 -4.42 16.75 12.07
C VAL A 1 -4.40 15.29 12.58
N ALA A 2 -4.92 14.28 11.84
CA ALA A 2 -5.29 12.99 12.44
C ALA A 2 -4.42 11.75 12.10
N ASN A 3 -3.31 11.88 11.37
CA ASN A 3 -2.40 10.75 11.08
C ASN A 3 -0.98 11.06 11.64
N VAL A 4 0.04 10.33 11.21
CA VAL A 4 1.44 10.36 11.71
C VAL A 4 2.00 11.77 12.00
N LEU A 5 1.81 12.74 11.09
CA LEU A 5 2.28 14.12 11.26
C LEU A 5 1.54 14.89 12.38
N GLY A 6 0.30 14.51 12.68
CA GLY A 6 -0.45 15.02 13.83
C GLY A 6 0.12 14.52 15.15
N TYR A 7 0.52 13.25 15.19
CA TYR A 7 1.22 12.67 16.34
C TYR A 7 2.58 13.33 16.56
N CYS A 8 3.36 13.59 15.50
CA CYS A 8 4.62 14.34 15.58
C CYS A 8 4.44 15.73 16.21
N LYS A 9 3.37 16.45 15.82
CA LYS A 9 3.07 17.78 16.36
C LYS A 9 2.65 17.72 17.83
N MET A 10 1.88 16.71 18.24
CA MET A 10 1.49 16.51 19.64
C MET A 10 2.67 16.10 20.52
N ALA A 11 3.63 15.36 19.97
CA ALA A 11 4.84 14.94 20.68
C ALA A 11 5.88 16.07 20.85
N GLY A 12 5.67 17.24 20.24
CA GLY A 12 6.56 18.40 20.38
C GLY A 12 7.97 18.18 19.81
N TRP A 13 8.12 17.26 18.85
CA TRP A 13 9.42 16.91 18.27
C TRP A 13 9.90 18.00 17.31
N TYR A 14 11.16 18.39 17.47
CA TYR A 14 11.85 19.25 16.50
C TYR A 14 12.19 18.40 15.28
N LEU A 15 11.82 18.84 14.08
CA LEU A 15 12.22 18.14 12.84
C LEU A 15 13.73 18.29 12.64
N GLY A 16 14.50 17.32 13.14
CA GLY A 16 15.92 17.18 12.87
C GLY A 16 16.17 16.33 11.62
N PRO A 17 17.45 16.06 11.30
CA PRO A 17 17.83 15.20 10.18
C PRO A 17 17.25 13.79 10.28
N GLY A 18 17.02 13.29 11.51
CA GLY A 18 16.50 11.95 11.72
C GLY A 18 15.01 11.82 11.43
N GLU A 19 14.22 12.82 11.81
CA GLU A 19 12.82 12.91 11.45
C GLU A 19 12.62 13.02 9.93
N CYS A 20 13.55 13.65 9.21
CA CYS A 20 13.52 13.69 7.75
C CYS A 20 13.70 12.30 7.12
N VAL A 21 14.67 11.52 7.60
CA VAL A 21 14.86 10.13 7.15
C VAL A 21 13.65 9.28 7.51
N ALA A 22 13.11 9.44 8.73
CA ALA A 22 11.86 8.81 9.14
C ALA A 22 10.72 9.12 8.17
N GLY A 23 10.55 10.39 7.81
CA GLY A 23 9.50 10.85 6.92
C GLY A 23 9.55 10.18 5.55
N ILE A 24 10.75 9.99 4.98
CA ILE A 24 10.92 9.31 3.69
C ILE A 24 10.51 7.82 3.81
N ILE A 25 10.93 7.15 4.90
CA ILE A 25 10.56 5.75 5.14
C ILE A 25 9.05 5.60 5.32
N VAL A 26 8.43 6.51 6.07
CA VAL A 26 6.97 6.55 6.29
C VAL A 26 6.21 6.65 4.98
N ILE A 27 6.67 7.46 4.02
CA ILE A 27 6.04 7.57 2.70
C ILE A 27 6.12 6.24 1.94
N GLY A 28 7.27 5.56 1.98
CA GLY A 28 7.44 4.25 1.34
C GLY A 28 6.50 3.19 1.92
N LEU A 29 6.48 3.06 3.26
CA LEU A 29 5.64 2.09 3.97
C LEU A 29 4.14 2.39 3.86
N ALA A 30 3.75 3.64 3.63
CA ALA A 30 2.37 4.01 3.43
C ALA A 30 1.80 3.50 2.10
N VAL A 31 2.65 3.39 1.06
CA VAL A 31 2.20 3.01 -0.30
C VAL A 31 2.40 1.52 -0.59
N ASP A 32 3.35 0.88 0.10
CA ASP A 32 3.73 -0.53 -0.11
C ASP A 32 2.53 -1.50 -0.18
N TYR A 33 1.70 -1.51 0.86
CA TYR A 33 0.55 -2.42 0.93
C TYR A 33 -0.51 -2.15 -0.15
N THR A 34 -0.71 -0.89 -0.54
CA THR A 34 -1.66 -0.53 -1.61
C THR A 34 -1.21 -1.05 -2.97
N ILE A 35 0.10 -0.96 -3.26
CA ILE A 35 0.68 -1.44 -4.52
C ILE A 35 0.63 -2.96 -4.57
N HIS A 36 1.02 -3.66 -3.50
CA HIS A 36 0.97 -5.13 -3.46
C HIS A 36 -0.43 -5.66 -3.74
N LEU A 37 -1.44 -5.06 -3.12
CA LEU A 37 -2.83 -5.48 -3.28
C LEU A 37 -3.39 -5.07 -4.66
N GLY A 38 -3.00 -3.91 -5.17
CA GLY A 38 -3.35 -3.45 -6.52
C GLY A 38 -2.76 -4.34 -7.62
N HIS A 39 -1.52 -4.79 -7.46
CA HIS A 39 -0.87 -5.70 -8.40
C HIS A 39 -1.56 -7.07 -8.44
N ALA A 40 -1.86 -7.66 -7.28
CA ALA A 40 -2.60 -8.92 -7.22
C ALA A 40 -4.02 -8.82 -7.80
N TYR A 41 -4.67 -7.66 -7.65
CA TYR A 41 -5.96 -7.40 -8.28
C TYR A 41 -5.86 -7.38 -9.82
N LEU A 42 -4.81 -6.78 -10.37
CA LEU A 42 -4.54 -6.78 -11.82
C LEU A 42 -4.19 -8.17 -12.34
N GLU A 43 -3.41 -8.95 -11.59
CA GLU A 43 -3.05 -10.31 -11.93
C GLU A 43 -4.29 -11.22 -12.01
N GLY A 44 -5.23 -11.08 -11.08
CA GLY A 44 -6.53 -11.72 -11.15
C GLY A 44 -7.37 -11.30 -12.38
N ALA A 45 -7.19 -10.06 -12.88
CA ALA A 45 -7.85 -9.61 -14.10
C ALA A 45 -7.25 -10.25 -15.36
N HIS A 46 -5.93 -10.37 -15.43
CA HIS A 46 -5.22 -11.03 -16.53
C HIS A 46 -5.46 -12.55 -16.57
N GLY A 47 -5.68 -13.17 -15.41
CA GLY A 47 -6.05 -14.59 -15.29
C GLY A 47 -7.45 -14.96 -15.78
N GLY A 48 -8.20 -14.03 -16.40
CA GLY A 48 -9.50 -14.30 -17.02
C GLY A 48 -10.69 -14.30 -16.05
N LEU A 49 -10.51 -13.95 -14.78
CA LEU A 49 -11.63 -13.79 -13.84
C LEU A 49 -12.44 -12.55 -14.26
N ARG A 50 -13.67 -12.73 -14.74
CA ARG A 50 -14.53 -11.62 -15.18
C ARG A 50 -15.43 -11.04 -14.07
N GLY A 51 -15.39 -11.60 -12.86
CA GLY A 51 -16.24 -11.18 -11.74
C GLY A 51 -15.54 -10.22 -10.77
N ARG A 52 -16.16 -9.05 -10.51
CA ARG A 52 -15.70 -8.06 -9.51
C ARG A 52 -15.42 -8.67 -8.14
N LEU A 53 -16.37 -9.47 -7.64
CA LEU A 53 -16.27 -10.11 -6.33
C LEU A 53 -15.14 -11.14 -6.31
N HIS A 54 -15.00 -11.89 -7.40
CA HIS A 54 -14.01 -12.96 -7.51
C HIS A 54 -12.58 -12.40 -7.63
N ARG A 55 -12.36 -11.28 -8.35
CA ARG A 55 -11.06 -10.58 -8.38
C ARG A 55 -10.67 -10.00 -7.02
N TRP A 56 -11.63 -9.39 -6.35
CA TRP A 56 -11.41 -8.83 -5.00
C TRP A 56 -11.05 -9.93 -4.00
N GLU A 57 -11.80 -11.03 -4.03
CA GLU A 57 -11.57 -12.18 -3.15
C GLU A 57 -10.25 -12.90 -3.48
N TYR A 58 -9.88 -12.98 -4.75
CA TYR A 58 -8.58 -13.49 -5.19
C TYR A 58 -7.42 -12.61 -4.69
N ALA A 59 -7.52 -11.29 -4.86
CA ALA A 59 -6.48 -10.36 -4.39
C ALA A 59 -6.31 -10.41 -2.87
N LEU A 60 -7.40 -10.53 -2.11
CA LEU A 60 -7.33 -10.70 -0.65
C LEU A 60 -6.80 -12.07 -0.22
N ASN A 61 -7.20 -13.17 -0.86
CA ASN A 61 -6.70 -14.48 -0.48
C ASN A 61 -5.22 -14.65 -0.85
N SER A 62 -4.79 -14.11 -1.99
CA SER A 62 -3.42 -14.23 -2.46
C SER A 62 -2.46 -13.30 -1.70
N MET A 63 -2.78 -11.98 -1.63
CA MET A 63 -1.88 -10.98 -1.03
C MET A 63 -2.33 -10.42 0.31
N GLY A 64 -3.55 -10.69 0.77
CA GLY A 64 -4.00 -10.21 2.08
C GLY A 64 -3.22 -10.84 3.23
N GLN A 65 -2.95 -12.15 3.18
CA GLN A 65 -2.20 -12.85 4.22
C GLN A 65 -0.73 -12.39 4.30
N THR A 66 -0.10 -12.16 3.15
CA THR A 66 1.30 -11.71 3.08
C THR A 66 1.45 -10.28 3.61
N VAL A 67 0.51 -9.38 3.27
CA VAL A 67 0.50 -8.00 3.78
C VAL A 67 0.31 -7.96 5.29
N ILE A 68 -0.63 -8.74 5.84
CA ILE A 68 -0.87 -8.80 7.29
C ILE A 68 0.36 -9.37 8.01
N ALA A 69 0.96 -10.45 7.49
CA ALA A 69 2.17 -11.04 8.07
C ALA A 69 3.36 -10.07 8.01
N GLY A 70 3.58 -9.39 6.88
CA GLY A 70 4.65 -8.42 6.71
C GLY A 70 4.48 -7.18 7.61
N ALA A 71 3.25 -6.77 7.85
CA ALA A 71 2.99 -5.70 8.80
C ALA A 71 3.20 -6.12 10.26
N ALA A 72 2.80 -7.34 10.62
CA ALA A 72 3.01 -7.87 11.96
C ALA A 72 4.52 -7.94 12.30
N THR A 73 5.35 -8.40 11.37
CA THR A 73 6.80 -8.43 11.56
C THR A 73 7.41 -7.04 11.64
N THR A 74 6.89 -6.07 10.86
CA THR A 74 7.38 -4.68 10.91
C THR A 74 7.02 -3.99 12.22
N ILE A 75 5.79 -4.19 12.73
CA ILE A 75 5.37 -3.70 14.05
C ILE A 75 6.21 -4.36 15.15
N PHE A 76 6.47 -5.66 15.04
CA PHE A 76 7.32 -6.37 16.00
C PHE A 76 8.76 -5.85 15.99
N ALA A 77 9.34 -5.62 14.81
CA ALA A 77 10.67 -5.04 14.68
C ALA A 77 10.74 -3.63 15.27
N ALA A 78 9.74 -2.78 15.00
CA ALA A 78 9.63 -1.46 15.62
C ALA A 78 9.52 -1.58 17.15
N PHE A 79 8.69 -2.47 17.66
CA PHE A 79 8.54 -2.70 19.10
C PHE A 79 9.87 -3.09 19.77
N VAL A 80 10.65 -3.98 19.13
CA VAL A 80 11.98 -4.35 19.64
C VAL A 80 12.96 -3.16 19.58
N MET A 81 12.93 -2.36 18.50
CA MET A 81 13.75 -1.14 18.39
C MET A 81 13.47 -0.10 19.47
N GLN A 82 12.28 -0.12 20.07
CA GLN A 82 11.90 0.80 21.15
C GLN A 82 12.75 0.61 22.41
N PHE A 83 13.33 -0.57 22.63
CA PHE A 83 14.25 -0.84 23.74
C PHE A 83 15.66 -0.28 23.51
N CYS A 84 15.94 0.30 22.34
CA CYS A 84 17.23 0.95 22.08
C CYS A 84 17.31 2.28 22.85
N GLN A 85 18.42 2.51 23.55
CA GLN A 85 18.62 3.74 24.34
C GLN A 85 18.90 4.99 23.50
N ILE A 86 19.22 4.84 22.21
CA ILE A 86 19.49 5.98 21.33
C ILE A 86 18.15 6.63 20.94
N THR A 87 18.00 7.91 21.29
CA THR A 87 16.77 8.70 21.07
C THR A 87 16.28 8.69 19.62
N PHE A 88 17.22 8.74 18.66
CA PHE A 88 16.94 8.62 17.23
C PHE A 88 16.14 7.35 16.89
N PHE A 89 16.55 6.18 17.38
CA PHE A 89 15.89 4.92 17.03
C PHE A 89 14.50 4.79 17.65
N ASN A 90 14.30 5.37 18.83
CA ASN A 90 13.02 5.39 19.52
C ASN A 90 11.98 6.25 18.75
N GLN A 91 12.40 7.43 18.30
CA GLN A 91 11.56 8.30 17.48
C GLN A 91 11.20 7.65 16.14
N MET A 92 12.19 7.07 15.46
CA MET A 92 12.01 6.33 14.20
C MET A 92 11.03 5.16 14.35
N SER A 93 11.21 4.34 15.39
CA SER A 93 10.37 3.16 15.65
C SER A 93 8.91 3.55 15.83
N THR A 94 8.65 4.59 16.63
CA THR A 94 7.28 5.06 16.90
C THR A 94 6.59 5.51 15.62
N LEU A 95 7.31 6.20 14.72
CA LEU A 95 6.76 6.65 13.43
C LEU A 95 6.48 5.49 12.48
N ILE A 96 7.37 4.50 12.40
CA ILE A 96 7.19 3.30 11.57
C ILE A 96 5.98 2.51 12.06
N CYS A 97 5.87 2.25 13.37
CA CYS A 97 4.78 1.49 13.96
C CYS A 97 3.40 2.12 13.69
N LEU A 98 3.29 3.43 13.91
CA LEU A 98 2.07 4.18 13.60
C LEU A 98 1.73 4.11 12.11
N THR A 99 2.72 4.31 11.25
CA THR A 99 2.52 4.31 9.79
C THR A 99 2.02 2.96 9.30
N VAL A 100 2.63 1.86 9.73
CA VAL A 100 2.22 0.51 9.33
C VAL A 100 0.80 0.21 9.76
N THR A 101 0.44 0.59 10.99
CA THR A 101 -0.91 0.39 11.52
C THR A 101 -1.95 1.17 10.73
N TYR A 102 -1.71 2.46 10.47
CA TYR A 102 -2.60 3.26 9.62
C TYR A 102 -2.64 2.75 8.18
N SER A 103 -1.49 2.36 7.61
CA SER A 103 -1.37 1.89 6.23
C SER A 103 -2.22 0.64 5.97
N ILE A 104 -2.20 -0.36 6.88
CA ILE A 104 -3.09 -1.52 6.78
C ILE A 104 -4.56 -1.10 6.83
N ILE A 105 -4.94 -0.26 7.79
CA ILE A 105 -6.35 0.13 7.98
C ILE A 105 -6.87 0.85 6.74
N TYR A 106 -6.09 1.78 6.18
CA TYR A 106 -6.47 2.48 4.96
C TYR A 106 -6.46 1.57 3.72
N THR A 107 -5.50 0.64 3.62
CA THR A 107 -5.42 -0.28 2.48
C THR A 107 -6.58 -1.29 2.47
N LEU A 108 -6.79 -2.01 3.57
CA LEU A 108 -7.84 -3.03 3.66
C LEU A 108 -9.25 -2.42 3.78
N GLY A 109 -9.38 -1.28 4.47
CA GLY A 109 -10.66 -0.61 4.65
C GLY A 109 -11.04 0.25 3.46
N CYS A 110 -10.20 1.24 3.14
CA CYS A 110 -10.54 2.29 2.18
C CYS A 110 -10.22 1.86 0.74
N PHE A 111 -9.00 1.40 0.45
CA PHE A 111 -8.60 1.03 -0.91
C PHE A 111 -9.36 -0.20 -1.43
N MET A 112 -9.44 -1.28 -0.65
CA MET A 112 -10.24 -2.45 -1.03
C MET A 112 -11.74 -2.19 -1.02
N GLY A 113 -12.22 -1.31 -0.15
CA GLY A 113 -13.62 -0.86 -0.17
C GLY A 113 -13.94 -0.08 -1.45
N ILE A 114 -13.03 0.79 -1.87
CA ILE A 114 -13.12 1.54 -3.13
C ILE A 114 -13.07 0.58 -4.32
N LEU A 115 -12.12 -0.37 -4.38
CA LEU A 115 -12.05 -1.38 -5.46
C LEU A 115 -13.29 -2.28 -5.51
N ARG A 116 -13.97 -2.48 -4.37
CA ARG A 116 -15.25 -3.18 -4.34
C ARG A 116 -16.37 -2.31 -4.90
N LEU A 117 -16.40 -1.00 -4.63
CA LEU A 117 -17.47 -0.09 -5.06
C LEU A 117 -17.31 0.41 -6.49
N LEU A 118 -16.10 0.85 -6.85
CA LEU A 118 -15.74 1.29 -8.20
C LEU A 118 -15.49 0.06 -9.07
N ASN A 119 -16.36 -0.14 -10.05
CA ASN A 119 -16.33 -1.25 -10.99
C ASN A 119 -15.31 -0.96 -12.10
N PRO A 120 -14.17 -1.67 -12.20
CA PRO A 120 -13.24 -1.45 -13.29
C PRO A 120 -13.52 -2.48 -14.39
N GLU A 121 -14.77 -2.55 -14.87
CA GLU A 121 -15.02 -2.99 -16.26
C GLU A 121 -14.44 -1.96 -17.25
N GLN A 122 -14.06 -0.77 -16.76
CA GLN A 122 -13.39 0.28 -17.51
C GLN A 122 -11.85 0.23 -17.46
N LEU A 123 -11.21 -0.64 -16.67
CA LEU A 123 -9.73 -0.77 -16.70
C LEU A 123 -9.23 -1.33 -18.03
N GLU A 124 -10.08 -2.11 -18.72
CA GLU A 124 -9.79 -2.60 -20.07
C GLU A 124 -9.62 -1.43 -21.07
N LYS A 125 -10.18 -0.25 -20.78
CA LYS A 125 -10.01 0.97 -21.58
C LYS A 125 -8.80 1.82 -21.19
N GLY A 126 -8.18 1.55 -20.04
CA GLY A 126 -7.00 2.26 -19.55
C GLY A 126 -5.68 1.54 -19.78
N ASN A 127 -5.71 0.27 -20.21
CA ASN A 127 -4.51 -0.49 -20.48
C ASN A 127 -3.86 0.01 -21.79
N ILE A 128 -2.73 0.69 -21.68
CA ILE A 128 -1.91 1.08 -22.83
C ILE A 128 -1.52 -0.13 -23.68
N GLU A 129 -1.40 -1.34 -23.11
CA GLU A 129 -1.15 -2.54 -23.90
C GLU A 129 -2.32 -2.89 -24.83
N VAL A 130 -3.58 -2.76 -24.38
CA VAL A 130 -4.76 -2.96 -25.24
C VAL A 130 -4.81 -1.89 -26.33
N TRP A 131 -4.39 -0.66 -26.02
CA TRP A 131 -4.31 0.43 -27.00
C TRP A 131 -3.16 0.21 -28.01
N ILE A 132 -2.02 -0.29 -27.55
CA ILE A 132 -0.85 -0.63 -28.39
C ILE A 132 -1.17 -1.84 -29.27
N ASP A 133 -1.84 -2.87 -28.76
CA ASP A 133 -2.28 -4.02 -29.56
C ASP A 133 -3.39 -3.67 -30.54
N PHE A 134 -4.30 -2.76 -30.17
CA PHE A 134 -5.26 -2.17 -31.09
C PHE A 134 -4.58 -1.36 -32.20
N CYS A 135 -3.59 -0.52 -31.86
CA CYS A 135 -2.80 0.20 -32.86
C CYS A 135 -1.97 -0.74 -33.74
N ARG A 136 -1.36 -1.77 -33.15
CA ARG A 136 -0.53 -2.77 -33.86
C ARG A 136 -1.36 -3.60 -34.83
N SER A 137 -2.53 -4.08 -34.42
CA SER A 137 -3.45 -4.83 -35.30
C SER A 137 -3.98 -3.98 -36.45
N ARG A 138 -4.19 -2.67 -36.23
CA ARG A 138 -4.60 -1.72 -37.29
C ARG A 138 -3.48 -1.40 -38.28
N TRP A 139 -2.21 -1.47 -37.87
CA TRP A 139 -1.04 -1.28 -38.72
C TRP A 139 -0.69 -2.53 -39.54
N LEU A 140 -0.96 -3.74 -39.03
CA LEU A 140 -0.73 -5.00 -39.75
C LEU A 140 -1.80 -5.34 -40.79
N GLN A 141 -2.91 -4.60 -40.84
CA GLN A 141 -3.99 -4.73 -41.83
C GLN A 141 -3.85 -3.78 -43.03
N LYS A 142 -2.74 -3.02 -43.13
CA LYS A 142 -2.33 -2.28 -44.32
C LYS A 142 -1.11 -2.95 -44.95
#